data_AF-A0A2N3F458-F1
#
_entry.id   AF-A0A2N3F458-F1
#
_cell.length_a   1.000
_cell.length_b   1.000
_cell.length_c   1.000
_cell.angle_alpha   90.00
_cell.angle_beta   90.00
_cell.angle_gamma   90.00
#
_symmetry.space_group_name_H-M   'P 1'
#
loop_
_entity.id
_entity.type
_entity.pdbx_description
1 polymer ?
#
loop_
_entity_poly.entity_id
_entity_poly.type
_entity_poly.pdbx_seq_one_letter_code
_entity_poly.pdbx_strand_id
1 'polypeptide(L)'
;MTQTVRIVEPTDTGRLQEIGELTALAYLADGLIDNAHPYIPLLRNAAARAEHAVLLAMLDGEGGEGKVLGTLTLVPPGSLFAELAKDDEFELRMLAVSPLERGRGIGKELTLAAMDMAVERGAT
;
A
#
# COMPACT_ATOMS: atom_id res chain seq x y z
N MET A 1 -14.63 -3.56 -16.38
CA MET A 1 -13.57 -2.68 -15.86
C MET A 1 -12.57 -3.59 -15.18
N THR A 2 -11.46 -3.87 -15.86
CA THR A 2 -10.42 -4.76 -15.35
C THR A 2 -9.50 -3.93 -14.45
N GLN A 3 -9.29 -4.41 -13.22
CA GLN A 3 -8.44 -3.79 -12.21
C GLN A 3 -7.30 -4.78 -11.93
N THR A 4 -6.09 -4.29 -11.76
CA THR A 4 -4.92 -5.14 -11.55
C THR A 4 -4.14 -4.65 -10.33
N VAL A 5 -3.79 -5.57 -9.43
CA VAL A 5 -2.81 -5.33 -8.36
C VAL A 5 -1.42 -5.58 -8.91
N ARG A 6 -0.50 -4.64 -8.69
CA ARG A 6 0.92 -4.81 -9.06
C ARG A 6 1.86 -4.23 -8.02
N ILE A 7 3.11 -4.67 -8.07
CA ILE A 7 4.22 -4.04 -7.34
C ILE A 7 4.53 -2.69 -8.01
N VAL A 8 4.78 -1.67 -7.19
CA VAL A 8 5.26 -0.36 -7.64
C VAL A 8 6.74 -0.23 -7.31
N GLU A 9 7.55 -0.12 -8.35
CA GLU A 9 9.01 -0.05 -8.24
C GLU A 9 9.46 1.34 -7.73
N PRO A 10 10.60 1.43 -7.01
CA PRO A 10 11.18 2.70 -6.56
C PRO A 10 11.42 3.73 -7.67
N THR A 11 11.63 3.25 -8.89
CA THR A 11 11.86 4.12 -10.06
C THR A 11 10.58 4.78 -10.59
N ASP A 12 9.39 4.30 -10.21
CA ASP A 12 8.09 4.84 -10.65
C ASP A 12 7.67 6.05 -9.81
N THR A 13 8.47 7.12 -9.87
CA THR A 13 8.31 8.33 -9.04
C THR A 13 6.92 8.97 -9.15
N GLY A 14 6.28 8.89 -10.32
CA GLY A 14 4.93 9.38 -10.53
C GLY A 14 3.89 8.59 -9.72
N ARG A 15 3.95 7.25 -9.76
CA ARG A 15 3.05 6.41 -8.96
C ARG A 15 3.33 6.53 -7.47
N LEU A 16 4.60 6.67 -7.07
CA LEU A 16 4.95 6.86 -5.67
C LEU A 16 4.34 8.15 -5.11
N GLN A 17 4.38 9.24 -5.87
CA GLN A 17 3.73 10.49 -5.45
C GLN A 17 2.20 10.31 -5.30
N GLU A 18 1.54 9.69 -6.29
CA GLU A 18 0.10 9.43 -6.27
C GLU A 18 -0.31 8.55 -5.08
N ILE A 19 0.43 7.47 -4.83
CA ILE A 19 0.19 6.55 -3.71
C ILE A 19 0.38 7.25 -2.37
N GLY A 20 1.42 8.06 -2.22
CA GLY A 20 1.70 8.80 -1.00
C GLY A 20 0.54 9.74 -0.62
N GLU A 21 0.06 10.52 -1.58
CA GLU A 21 -1.08 11.42 -1.36
C GLU A 21 -2.38 10.66 -1.08
N LEU A 22 -2.65 9.59 -1.83
CA LEU A 22 -3.82 8.74 -1.58
C LEU A 22 -3.79 8.12 -0.17
N THR A 23 -2.62 7.67 0.29
CA THR A 23 -2.46 7.04 1.60
C THR A 23 -2.81 8.03 2.71
N ALA A 24 -2.23 9.25 2.67
CA ALA A 24 -2.53 10.28 3.66
C ALA A 24 -4.00 10.71 3.62
N LEU A 25 -4.56 10.89 2.42
CA LEU A 25 -5.97 11.25 2.24
C LEU A 25 -6.91 10.21 2.85
N ALA A 26 -6.67 8.92 2.62
CA ALA A 26 -7.51 7.86 3.16
C ALA A 26 -7.50 7.86 4.70
N TYR A 27 -6.32 7.99 5.30
CA TYR A 27 -6.16 8.02 6.77
C TYR A 27 -6.86 9.24 7.41
N LEU A 28 -6.76 10.41 6.77
CA LEU A 28 -7.48 11.62 7.20
C LEU A 28 -8.99 11.47 7.03
N ALA A 29 -9.45 10.96 5.88
CA ALA A 29 -10.86 10.80 5.57
C ALA A 29 -11.56 9.79 6.49
N ASP A 30 -10.81 8.80 7.00
CA ASP A 30 -11.30 7.82 7.97
C ASP A 30 -11.16 8.26 9.43
N GLY A 31 -10.64 9.48 9.67
CA GLY A 31 -10.45 10.01 11.02
C GLY A 31 -9.43 9.22 11.85
N LEU A 32 -8.55 8.45 11.20
CA LEU A 32 -7.49 7.69 11.86
C LEU A 32 -6.37 8.62 12.37
N ILE A 33 -6.23 9.78 11.73
CA ILE A 33 -5.30 10.86 12.08
C ILE A 33 -5.96 12.22 11.82
N ASP A 34 -5.39 13.28 12.40
CA ASP A 34 -5.72 14.66 12.07
C ASP A 34 -4.66 15.31 11.15
N ASN A 35 -4.93 16.53 10.67
CA ASN A 35 -4.06 17.26 9.73
C ASN A 35 -2.69 17.66 10.30
N ALA A 36 -2.50 17.65 11.63
CA ALA A 36 -1.25 17.98 12.28
C ALA A 36 -0.47 16.72 12.70
N HIS A 37 -1.00 15.54 12.44
CA HIS A 37 -0.44 14.29 12.93
C HIS A 37 0.95 14.03 12.34
N PRO A 38 1.98 13.73 13.16
CA PRO A 38 3.36 13.57 12.72
C PRO A 38 3.60 12.36 11.80
N TYR A 39 2.59 11.51 11.64
CA TYR A 39 2.61 10.35 10.74
C TYR A 39 2.33 10.72 9.27
N ILE A 40 1.76 11.91 8.98
CA ILE A 40 1.44 12.33 7.60
C ILE A 40 2.66 12.28 6.68
N PRO A 41 3.83 12.83 7.04
CA PRO A 41 5.02 12.75 6.19
C PRO A 41 5.43 11.30 5.88
N LEU A 42 5.25 10.38 6.84
CA LEU A 42 5.56 8.97 6.64
C LEU A 42 4.55 8.28 5.71
N LEU A 43 3.25 8.57 5.86
CA LEU A 43 2.21 8.08 4.94
C LEU A 43 2.44 8.56 3.51
N ARG A 44 2.87 9.82 3.34
CA ARG A 44 3.20 10.41 2.04
C ARG A 44 4.48 9.85 1.43
N ASN A 45 5.40 9.33 2.23
CA ASN A 45 6.67 8.80 1.74
C ASN A 45 6.52 7.37 1.19
N ALA A 46 5.83 7.23 0.05
CA ALA A 46 5.73 5.95 -0.65
C ALA A 46 7.06 5.47 -1.22
N ALA A 47 7.98 6.39 -1.56
CA ALA A 47 9.30 6.03 -2.08
C ALA A 47 10.09 5.17 -1.09
N ALA A 48 10.18 5.59 0.18
CA ALA A 48 10.84 4.79 1.21
C ALA A 48 10.17 3.41 1.41
N ARG A 49 8.84 3.32 1.24
CA ARG A 49 8.11 2.06 1.30
C ARG A 49 8.44 1.13 0.15
N ALA A 50 8.58 1.65 -1.07
CA ALA A 50 9.01 0.86 -2.22
C ALA A 50 10.49 0.45 -2.13
N GLU A 51 11.34 1.26 -1.49
CA GLU A 51 12.77 0.98 -1.32
C GLU A 51 13.05 -0.10 -0.27
N HIS A 52 12.27 -0.14 0.81
CA HIS A 52 12.56 -0.97 1.98
C HIS A 52 11.50 -2.04 2.29
N ALA A 53 10.44 -2.11 1.50
CA ALA A 53 9.37 -3.10 1.60
C ALA A 53 8.78 -3.37 0.20
N VAL A 54 7.70 -4.17 0.12
CA VAL A 54 6.98 -4.38 -1.14
C VAL A 54 5.74 -3.49 -1.17
N LEU A 55 5.77 -2.47 -2.02
CA LEU A 55 4.64 -1.56 -2.20
C LEU A 55 3.70 -2.08 -3.30
N LEU A 56 2.48 -2.43 -2.93
CA LEU A 56 1.44 -2.86 -3.85
C LEU A 56 0.47 -1.70 -4.13
N ALA A 57 0.01 -1.62 -5.38
CA ALA A 57 -1.06 -0.71 -5.77
C ALA A 57 -2.06 -1.43 -6.68
N MET A 58 -3.34 -1.11 -6.48
CA MET A 58 -4.39 -1.43 -7.44
C MET A 58 -4.62 -0.21 -8.33
N LEU A 59 -4.59 -0.43 -9.63
CA LEU A 59 -4.74 0.61 -10.64
C LEU A 59 -6.01 0.40 -11.44
N ASP A 60 -6.61 1.50 -11.88
CA ASP A 60 -7.73 1.45 -12.83
C ASP A 60 -7.25 1.15 -14.25
N GLY A 61 -8.05 0.38 -15.00
CA GLY A 61 -7.78 -0.01 -16.39
C GLY A 61 -6.85 -1.22 -16.57
N GLU A 62 -7.01 -1.94 -17.68
CA GLU A 62 -6.31 -3.21 -17.98
C GLU A 62 -4.78 -3.11 -17.94
N GLY A 63 -4.22 -2.00 -18.42
CA GLY A 63 -2.77 -1.76 -18.43
C GLY A 63 -2.20 -1.13 -17.16
N GLY A 64 -3.05 -0.80 -16.17
CA GLY A 64 -2.63 -0.02 -15.01
C GLY A 64 -2.13 1.39 -15.38
N GLU A 65 -2.72 1.97 -16.42
CA GLU A 65 -2.44 3.34 -16.87
C GLU A 65 -3.33 4.34 -16.13
N GLY A 66 -4.48 3.90 -15.60
CA GLY A 66 -5.41 4.73 -14.87
C GLY A 66 -4.92 5.11 -13.47
N LYS A 67 -5.78 5.77 -12.70
CA LYS A 67 -5.47 6.24 -11.34
C LYS A 67 -5.24 5.08 -10.36
N VAL A 68 -4.53 5.37 -9.27
CA VAL A 68 -4.43 4.47 -8.12
C VAL A 68 -5.75 4.44 -7.36
N LEU A 69 -6.28 3.24 -7.16
CA LEU A 69 -7.53 2.98 -6.46
C LEU A 69 -7.28 2.64 -4.98
N GLY A 70 -6.15 2.01 -4.69
CA GLY A 70 -5.70 1.70 -3.33
C GLY A 70 -4.28 1.17 -3.31
N THR A 71 -3.71 1.07 -2.13
CA THR A 71 -2.35 0.60 -1.88
C THR A 71 -2.28 -0.22 -0.60
N LEU A 72 -1.27 -1.10 -0.53
CA LEU A 72 -0.89 -1.84 0.65
C LEU A 72 0.62 -2.04 0.65
N THR A 73 1.27 -1.90 1.80
CA THR A 73 2.70 -2.17 1.96
C THR A 73 2.86 -3.54 2.63
N LEU A 74 3.40 -4.51 1.89
CA LEU A 74 3.79 -5.80 2.44
C LEU A 74 5.22 -5.70 2.97
N VAL A 75 5.38 -5.85 4.28
CA VAL A 75 6.64 -5.65 4.98
C VAL A 75 7.26 -7.02 5.28
N PRO A 76 8.42 -7.35 4.69
CA PRO A 76 9.10 -8.61 4.95
C PRO A 76 9.80 -8.64 6.31
N PRO A 77 10.13 -9.84 6.82
CA PRO A 77 11.02 -10.03 7.97
C PRO A 77 12.29 -9.18 7.89
N GLY A 78 12.63 -8.49 8.98
CA GLY A 78 13.83 -7.65 9.07
C GLY A 78 13.76 -6.31 8.34
N SER A 79 12.63 -5.95 7.73
CA SER A 79 12.44 -4.63 7.12
C SER A 79 12.47 -3.50 8.16
N LEU A 80 12.99 -2.33 7.75
CA LEU A 80 12.93 -1.09 8.54
C LEU A 80 11.49 -0.63 8.84
N PHE A 81 10.51 -1.16 8.10
CA PHE A 81 9.10 -0.89 8.30
C PHE A 81 8.40 -1.90 9.21
N ALA A 82 9.08 -2.92 9.75
CA ALA A 82 8.45 -3.85 10.69
C ALA A 82 8.20 -3.15 12.04
N GLU A 83 6.97 -3.22 12.56
CA GLU A 83 6.61 -2.70 13.89
C GLU A 83 6.09 -3.79 14.82
N LEU A 84 5.34 -4.74 14.28
CA LEU A 84 4.67 -5.78 15.06
C LEU A 84 5.18 -7.18 14.73
N ALA A 85 5.47 -7.43 13.44
CA ALA A 85 5.91 -8.74 12.96
C ALA A 85 7.24 -9.17 13.60
N LYS A 86 7.33 -10.44 13.97
CA LYS A 86 8.52 -11.07 14.57
C LYS A 86 9.01 -12.22 13.71
N ASP A 87 10.29 -12.55 13.89
CA ASP A 87 10.91 -13.72 13.28
C ASP A 87 10.71 -13.77 11.76
N ASP A 88 9.87 -14.68 11.27
CA ASP A 88 9.54 -14.91 9.85
C ASP A 88 8.17 -14.34 9.43
N GLU A 89 7.50 -13.60 10.31
CA GLU A 89 6.21 -12.97 10.01
C GLU A 89 6.35 -11.80 9.03
N PHE A 90 5.36 -11.68 8.14
CA PHE A 90 5.17 -10.51 7.30
C PHE A 90 4.12 -9.58 7.91
N GLU A 91 4.31 -8.27 7.78
CA GLU A 91 3.34 -7.27 8.24
C GLU A 91 2.61 -6.61 7.07
N LEU A 92 1.29 -6.51 7.17
CA LEU A 92 0.48 -5.70 6.27
C LEU A 92 0.38 -4.29 6.84
N ARG A 93 1.06 -3.33 6.20
CA ARG A 93 1.11 -1.94 6.66
C ARG A 93 0.50 -0.97 5.66
N MET A 94 -0.06 0.10 6.21
CA MET A 94 -0.56 1.25 5.44
C MET A 94 -1.52 0.85 4.32
N LEU A 95 -2.49 0.00 4.64
CA LEU A 95 -3.62 -0.29 3.75
C LEU A 95 -4.46 0.98 3.59
N ALA A 96 -4.60 1.46 2.35
CA ALA A 96 -5.38 2.64 2.03
C ALA A 96 -6.17 2.42 0.75
N VAL A 97 -7.44 2.81 0.75
CA VAL A 97 -8.32 2.81 -0.43
C VAL A 97 -8.84 4.22 -0.62
N SER A 98 -8.86 4.68 -1.88
CA SER A 98 -9.44 5.97 -2.24
C SER A 98 -10.85 6.09 -1.64
N PRO A 99 -11.18 7.17 -0.91
CA PRO A 99 -12.51 7.35 -0.33
C PRO A 99 -13.65 7.28 -1.36
N LEU A 100 -13.37 7.69 -2.61
CA LEU A 100 -14.33 7.67 -3.71
C LEU A 100 -14.60 6.25 -4.27
N GLU A 101 -13.76 5.28 -3.91
CA GLU A 101 -13.76 3.93 -4.50
C GLU A 101 -14.15 2.84 -3.49
N ARG A 102 -14.64 3.25 -2.31
CA ARG A 102 -15.06 2.34 -1.24
C ARG A 102 -16.22 1.44 -1.65
N GLY A 103 -16.34 0.30 -0.96
CA GLY A 103 -17.39 -0.69 -1.22
C GLY A 103 -17.17 -1.54 -2.47
N ARG A 104 -16.06 -1.34 -3.20
CA ARG A 104 -15.72 -2.08 -4.44
C ARG A 104 -14.86 -3.32 -4.24
N GLY A 105 -14.49 -3.66 -3.00
CA GLY A 105 -13.64 -4.83 -2.71
C GLY A 105 -12.12 -4.61 -2.84
N ILE A 106 -11.67 -3.40 -3.20
CA ILE A 106 -10.24 -3.07 -3.43
C ILE A 106 -9.34 -3.48 -2.26
N GLY A 107 -9.73 -3.14 -1.02
CA GLY A 107 -8.93 -3.49 0.16
C GLY A 107 -8.79 -4.99 0.37
N LYS A 108 -9.85 -5.77 0.06
CA LYS A 108 -9.82 -7.23 0.11
C LYS A 108 -8.86 -7.79 -0.94
N GLU A 109 -8.94 -7.33 -2.17
CA GLU A 109 -8.07 -7.79 -3.26
C GLU A 109 -6.60 -7.45 -3.01
N LEU A 110 -6.29 -6.25 -2.52
CA LEU A 110 -4.93 -5.88 -2.10
C LEU A 110 -4.41 -6.79 -0.98
N THR A 111 -5.24 -7.05 0.02
CA THR A 111 -4.89 -7.91 1.17
C THR A 111 -4.61 -9.33 0.71
N LEU A 112 -5.48 -9.91 -0.12
CA LEU A 112 -5.29 -11.25 -0.67
C LEU A 112 -4.00 -11.34 -1.50
N ALA A 113 -3.76 -10.38 -2.40
CA ALA A 113 -2.54 -10.35 -3.20
C ALA A 113 -1.27 -10.25 -2.34
N ALA A 114 -1.31 -9.48 -1.25
CA ALA A 114 -0.19 -9.38 -0.32
C ALA A 114 0.04 -10.68 0.47
N MET A 115 -1.03 -11.34 0.91
CA MET A 115 -0.95 -12.61 1.62
C MET A 115 -0.41 -13.72 0.72
N ASP A 116 -0.92 -13.83 -0.51
CA ASP A 116 -0.43 -14.79 -1.50
C ASP A 116 1.06 -14.58 -1.75
N MET A 117 1.49 -13.32 -1.92
CA MET A 117 2.91 -12.98 -2.08
C MET A 117 3.75 -13.26 -0.84
N ALA A 118 3.21 -13.07 0.37
CA ALA A 118 3.91 -13.41 1.60
C ALA A 118 4.16 -14.92 1.69
N VAL A 119 3.15 -15.74 1.39
CA VAL A 119 3.26 -17.21 1.36
C VAL A 119 4.28 -17.66 0.29
N GLU A 120 4.23 -17.09 -0.91
CA GLU A 120 5.23 -17.36 -1.96
C GLU A 120 6.67 -17.02 -1.51
N ARG A 121 6.81 -16.06 -0.59
CA ARG A 121 8.09 -15.63 -0.01
C ARG A 121 8.43 -16.33 1.31
N GLY A 122 7.65 -17.33 1.72
CA GLY A 122 7.97 -18.21 2.85
C GLY A 122 7.30 -17.86 4.17
N ALA A 123 6.27 -17.01 4.19
CA ALA A 123 5.43 -16.84 5.38
C ALA A 123 4.73 -18.17 5.72
N THR A 124 4.68 -18.53 7.02
CA THR A 124 4.09 -19.78 7.53
C THR A 124 2.81 -19.57 8.32
#